data_AF-A0A3A0D458-F1
#
_entry.id   AF-A0A3A0D458-F1
#
_cell.length_a   1.000
_cell.length_b   1.000
_cell.length_c   1.000
_cell.angle_alpha   90.00
_cell.angle_beta   90.00
_cell.angle_gamma   90.00
#
_symmetry.space_group_name_H-M   'P 1'
#
loop_
_entity.id
_entity.type
_entity.pdbx_description
1 polymer ?
#
loop_
_entity_poly.entity_id
_entity_poly.type
_entity_poly.pdbx_seq_one_letter_code
_entity_poly.pdbx_strand_id
1 'polypeptide(L)'
;MTSRNNLIFMRVQLLVFPFLFFQGVFGQTEIPPTRLVTAAQPFLLVLGIAQDGGVPQAGTKHHPGWEDARSKRRVVCLALIDPATNERWLIEATPDFREQ
;
A
#
# COMPACT_ATOMS: atom_id res chain seq x y z
N MET A 1 31.73 74.91 3.25
CA MET A 1 31.80 74.49 1.84
C MET A 1 31.01 73.19 1.72
N THR A 2 29.75 73.31 1.30
CA THR A 2 28.70 72.30 1.47
C THR A 2 28.81 71.24 0.37
N SER A 3 28.88 69.98 0.79
CA SER A 3 29.13 68.79 -0.04
C SER A 3 28.08 68.63 -1.15
N ARG A 4 28.56 68.63 -2.39
CA ARG A 4 27.80 68.56 -3.65
C ARG A 4 27.66 67.12 -4.17
N ASN A 5 27.73 66.12 -3.28
CA ASN A 5 28.02 64.73 -3.68
C ASN A 5 26.84 63.75 -3.64
N ASN A 6 25.62 64.19 -3.29
CA ASN A 6 24.46 63.29 -3.17
C ASN A 6 23.53 63.27 -4.39
N LEU A 7 23.85 63.99 -5.48
CA LEU A 7 22.96 64.09 -6.65
C LEU A 7 23.32 63.13 -7.80
N ILE A 8 24.50 62.50 -7.77
CA ILE A 8 24.96 61.56 -8.81
C ILE A 8 24.62 60.11 -8.43
N PHE A 9 24.64 59.76 -7.14
CA PHE A 9 24.23 58.43 -6.66
C PHE A 9 22.73 58.14 -6.79
N MET A 10 21.90 59.18 -6.90
CA MET A 10 20.43 59.03 -6.98
C MET A 10 19.89 58.88 -8.42
N ARG A 11 20.77 58.87 -9.44
CA ARG A 11 20.37 58.72 -10.85
C ARG A 11 20.80 57.40 -11.52
N VAL A 12 21.55 56.54 -10.82
CA VAL A 12 21.97 55.22 -11.33
C VAL A 12 21.21 54.06 -10.69
N GLN A 13 20.36 54.33 -9.69
CA GLN A 13 19.47 53.33 -9.06
C GLN A 13 18.12 53.19 -9.81
N LEU A 14 18.08 53.45 -11.11
CA LEU A 14 16.84 53.47 -11.89
C LEU A 14 16.91 52.56 -13.13
N LEU A 15 17.65 51.45 -13.09
CA LEU A 15 17.75 50.55 -14.25
C LEU A 15 18.03 49.06 -13.91
N VAL A 16 17.60 48.55 -12.74
CA VAL A 16 17.73 47.10 -12.42
C VAL A 16 16.46 46.51 -11.76
N PHE A 17 15.28 47.05 -12.06
CA PHE A 17 14.02 46.55 -11.48
C PHE A 17 12.95 46.09 -12.50
N PRO A 18 13.26 45.32 -13.56
CA PRO A 18 12.24 44.55 -14.24
C PRO A 18 12.54 43.06 -14.13
N PHE A 19 12.29 42.40 -12.99
CA PHE A 19 12.22 40.93 -12.99
C PHE A 19 11.39 40.28 -11.87
N LEU A 20 10.83 41.05 -10.93
CA LEU A 20 10.16 40.48 -9.75
C LEU A 20 8.66 40.76 -9.64
N PHE A 21 7.97 40.98 -10.77
CA PHE A 21 6.50 41.10 -10.79
C PHE A 21 5.85 40.27 -11.91
N PHE A 22 6.37 39.07 -12.14
CA PHE A 22 5.65 38.00 -12.84
C PHE A 22 5.60 36.75 -11.96
N GLN A 23 5.24 36.91 -10.69
CA GLN A 23 4.71 35.78 -9.92
C GLN A 23 3.27 35.60 -10.39
N GLY A 24 3.13 34.77 -11.43
CA GLY A 24 1.85 34.26 -11.86
C GLY A 24 1.10 33.70 -10.67
N VAL A 25 -0.21 33.96 -10.67
CA VAL A 25 -1.20 33.25 -9.88
C VAL A 25 -1.11 31.77 -10.27
N PHE A 26 -0.18 31.04 -9.66
CA PHE A 26 -0.26 29.59 -9.57
C PHE A 26 -1.37 29.34 -8.57
N GLY A 27 -2.57 29.06 -9.08
CA GLY A 27 -3.63 28.49 -8.29
C GLY A 27 -3.06 27.31 -7.53
N GLN A 28 -3.23 27.30 -6.21
CA GLN A 28 -3.01 26.10 -5.45
C GLN A 28 -4.06 25.09 -5.93
N THR A 29 -3.66 24.19 -6.84
CA THR A 29 -4.32 22.90 -6.89
C THR A 29 -4.02 22.26 -5.55
N GLU A 30 -4.98 22.36 -4.62
CA GLU A 30 -5.06 21.48 -3.48
C GLU A 30 -4.77 20.06 -4.00
N ILE A 31 -3.59 19.54 -3.70
CA ILE A 31 -3.30 18.13 -3.95
C ILE A 31 -4.31 17.43 -3.03
N PRO A 32 -5.31 16.71 -3.57
CA PRO A 32 -6.24 15.99 -2.71
C PRO A 32 -5.37 15.13 -1.79
N PRO A 33 -5.65 15.08 -0.47
CA PRO A 33 -4.77 14.40 0.47
C PRO A 33 -4.50 13.02 -0.12
N THR A 34 -3.23 12.76 -0.45
CA THR A 34 -2.80 11.42 -0.83
C THR A 34 -3.36 10.54 0.26
N ARG A 35 -4.35 9.70 -0.09
CA ARG A 35 -4.86 8.72 0.86
C ARG A 35 -3.65 7.86 1.17
N LEU A 36 -3.00 8.14 2.30
CA LEU A 36 -2.07 7.22 2.92
C LEU A 36 -2.93 6.06 3.40
N VAL A 37 -3.43 5.26 2.45
CA VAL A 37 -3.62 3.85 2.70
C VAL A 37 -2.22 3.44 3.06
N THR A 38 -1.97 3.22 4.35
CA THR A 38 -0.88 2.36 4.74
C THR A 38 -1.20 1.08 3.99
N ALA A 39 -0.57 0.88 2.82
CA ALA A 39 -0.76 -0.34 2.06
C ALA A 39 -0.42 -1.42 3.06
N ALA A 40 -1.43 -2.21 3.43
CA ALA A 40 -1.23 -3.22 4.45
C ALA A 40 -0.06 -4.08 3.97
N GLN A 41 0.90 -4.34 4.87
CA GLN A 41 2.10 -5.11 4.53
C GLN A 41 1.67 -6.47 3.94
N PRO A 42 2.44 -7.06 3.02
CA PRO A 42 2.17 -8.41 2.56
C PRO A 42 2.05 -9.38 3.72
N PHE A 43 1.08 -10.30 3.64
CA PHE A 43 0.81 -11.26 4.71
C PHE A 43 0.45 -12.63 4.16
N LEU A 44 0.66 -13.64 5.01
CA LEU A 44 0.24 -15.01 4.76
C LEU A 44 -1.12 -15.24 5.40
N LEU A 45 -2.07 -15.70 4.60
CA LEU A 45 -3.34 -16.24 5.05
C LEU A 45 -3.25 -17.77 5.05
N VAL A 46 -3.46 -18.37 6.21
CA VAL A 46 -3.48 -19.83 6.38
C VAL A 46 -4.88 -20.35 6.11
N LEU A 47 -5.08 -21.05 4.99
CA LEU A 47 -6.37 -21.58 4.55
C LEU A 47 -6.58 -23.05 4.98
N GLY A 48 -5.49 -23.76 5.27
CA GLY A 48 -5.50 -25.11 5.81
C GLY A 48 -4.14 -25.51 6.36
N ILE A 49 -4.14 -26.51 7.25
CA ILE A 49 -2.96 -26.91 8.05
C ILE A 49 -2.78 -28.44 8.14
N ALA A 50 -3.70 -29.22 7.57
CA ALA A 50 -3.60 -30.66 7.57
C ALA A 50 -2.67 -31.15 6.45
N GLN A 51 -2.17 -32.38 6.57
CA GLN A 51 -1.46 -33.04 5.46
C GLN A 51 -2.42 -33.26 4.27
N ASP A 52 -1.86 -33.64 3.13
CA ASP A 52 -2.43 -33.91 1.80
C ASP A 52 -3.79 -34.64 1.80
N GLY A 53 -4.09 -35.42 2.84
CA GLY A 53 -5.35 -36.15 3.00
C GLY A 53 -6.42 -35.49 3.88
N GLY A 54 -6.13 -34.31 4.44
CA GLY A 54 -6.99 -33.59 5.38
C GLY A 54 -7.05 -34.26 6.74
N VAL A 55 -7.92 -33.75 7.62
CA VAL A 55 -8.34 -34.44 8.84
C VAL A 55 -9.87 -34.48 8.88
N PRO A 56 -10.47 -35.66 9.06
CA PRO A 56 -9.85 -36.98 9.03
C PRO A 56 -9.36 -37.38 7.64
N GLN A 57 -8.29 -38.16 7.57
CA GLN A 57 -7.81 -38.73 6.32
C GLN A 57 -8.78 -39.81 5.81
N ALA A 58 -8.98 -39.87 4.49
CA ALA A 58 -9.77 -40.91 3.85
C ALA A 58 -9.36 -42.32 4.34
N GLY A 59 -10.34 -43.13 4.73
CA GLY A 59 -10.13 -44.48 5.28
C GLY A 59 -10.00 -44.54 6.81
N THR A 60 -9.91 -43.42 7.51
CA THR A 60 -10.01 -43.40 8.97
C THR A 60 -11.43 -43.79 9.38
N LYS A 61 -11.63 -44.85 10.18
CA LYS A 61 -12.98 -45.30 10.55
C LYS A 61 -13.57 -44.58 11.75
N HIS A 62 -12.74 -44.24 12.73
CA HIS A 62 -13.18 -43.66 14.00
C HIS A 62 -12.47 -42.33 14.22
N HIS A 63 -13.12 -41.24 13.81
CA HIS A 63 -12.64 -39.89 14.05
C HIS A 63 -13.82 -38.94 14.24
N PRO A 64 -13.82 -38.07 15.26
CA PRO A 64 -14.93 -37.16 15.53
C PRO A 64 -15.22 -36.22 14.35
N GLY A 65 -14.19 -35.91 13.55
CA GLY A 65 -14.33 -35.13 12.33
C GLY A 65 -15.23 -35.73 11.25
N TRP A 66 -15.67 -36.99 11.35
CA TRP A 66 -16.71 -37.52 10.45
C TRP A 66 -18.10 -37.00 10.79
N GLU A 67 -18.35 -36.69 12.06
CA GLU A 67 -19.65 -36.27 12.59
C GLU A 67 -19.67 -34.77 12.91
N ASP A 68 -18.54 -34.22 13.38
CA ASP A 68 -18.39 -32.82 13.78
C ASP A 68 -17.39 -32.08 12.87
N ALA A 69 -17.90 -31.11 12.11
CA ALA A 69 -17.11 -30.26 11.23
C ALA A 69 -16.03 -29.45 11.99
N ARG A 70 -16.21 -29.14 13.27
CA ARG A 70 -15.20 -28.42 14.09
C ARG A 70 -13.95 -29.26 14.33
N SER A 71 -14.08 -30.57 14.21
CA SER A 71 -12.99 -31.54 14.32
C SER A 71 -12.33 -31.83 12.96
N LYS A 72 -12.84 -31.27 11.85
CA LYS A 72 -12.19 -31.36 10.54
C LYS A 72 -11.06 -30.35 10.41
N ARG A 73 -10.04 -30.67 9.62
CA ARG A 73 -8.99 -29.73 9.20
C ARG A 73 -8.80 -29.86 7.70
N ARG A 74 -8.77 -28.71 7.02
CA ARG A 74 -8.49 -28.62 5.59
C ARG A 74 -7.02 -28.90 5.32
N VAL A 75 -6.75 -29.50 4.17
CA VAL A 75 -5.40 -29.74 3.65
C VAL A 75 -4.62 -28.42 3.60
N VAL A 76 -3.30 -28.51 3.79
CA VAL A 76 -2.37 -27.38 3.73
C VAL A 76 -2.61 -26.56 2.47
N CYS A 77 -2.82 -25.27 2.69
CA CYS A 77 -3.02 -24.28 1.66
C CYS A 77 -2.73 -22.90 2.26
N LEU A 78 -1.83 -22.15 1.62
CA LEU A 78 -1.44 -20.81 2.04
C LEU A 78 -1.73 -19.82 0.92
N ALA A 79 -2.18 -18.62 1.28
CA ALA A 79 -2.25 -17.51 0.34
C ALA A 79 -1.29 -16.40 0.75
N LEU A 80 -0.43 -15.98 -0.17
CA LEU A 80 0.32 -14.72 -0.05
C LEU A 80 -0.55 -13.60 -0.62
N ILE A 81 -0.86 -12.61 0.20
CA ILE A 81 -1.64 -11.44 -0.18
C ILE A 81 -0.71 -10.24 -0.20
N ASP A 82 -0.66 -9.52 -1.32
CA ASP A 82 -0.04 -8.20 -1.41
C ASP A 82 -1.14 -7.14 -1.58
N PRO A 83 -1.50 -6.42 -0.50
CA PRO A 83 -2.50 -5.35 -0.55
C PRO A 83 -2.07 -4.14 -1.39
N ALA A 84 -0.76 -3.94 -1.62
CA ALA A 84 -0.26 -2.81 -2.39
C ALA A 84 -0.51 -3.01 -3.90
N THR A 85 -0.32 -4.23 -4.40
CA THR A 85 -0.53 -4.58 -5.82
C THR A 85 -1.88 -5.24 -6.10
N ASN A 86 -2.62 -5.61 -5.04
CA ASN A 86 -3.86 -6.41 -5.11
C ASN A 86 -3.64 -7.82 -5.70
N GLU A 87 -2.39 -8.28 -5.71
CA GLU A 87 -2.02 -9.61 -6.16
C GLU A 87 -2.21 -10.64 -5.05
N ARG A 88 -2.49 -11.87 -5.46
CA ARG A 88 -2.73 -13.01 -4.59
C ARG A 88 -2.11 -14.25 -5.21
N TRP A 89 -1.30 -14.96 -4.44
CA TRP A 89 -0.70 -16.23 -4.87
C TRP A 89 -1.10 -17.33 -3.91
N LEU A 90 -1.49 -18.47 -4.47
CA LEU A 90 -1.81 -19.66 -3.70
C LEU A 90 -0.60 -20.60 -3.72
N ILE A 91 -0.23 -21.10 -2.54
CA ILE A 91 0.81 -22.11 -2.36
C ILE A 91 0.08 -23.36 -1.88
N GLU A 92 0.30 -24.46 -2.60
CA GLU A 92 -0.39 -25.74 -2.43
C GLU A 92 -1.91 -25.64 -2.71
N ALA A 93 -2.31 -25.79 -3.98
CA ALA A 93 -3.71 -25.80 -4.42
C ALA A 93 -4.34 -27.19 -4.28
N THR A 94 -4.42 -27.67 -3.03
CA THR A 94 -4.92 -29.00 -2.67
C THR A 94 -6.42 -29.16 -2.92
N PRO A 95 -6.97 -30.39 -2.98
CA PRO A 95 -8.32 -30.66 -3.49
C PRO A 95 -9.47 -29.94 -2.74
N ASP A 96 -9.24 -29.48 -1.50
CA ASP A 96 -10.20 -28.68 -0.74
C ASP A 96 -10.41 -27.26 -1.32
N PHE A 97 -9.62 -26.86 -2.33
CA PHE A 97 -9.66 -25.52 -2.93
C PHE A 97 -11.06 -25.11 -3.40
N ARG A 98 -11.90 -26.04 -3.85
CA ARG A 98 -13.27 -25.71 -4.28
C ARG A 98 -14.11 -25.07 -3.16
N GLU A 99 -13.78 -25.35 -1.91
CA GLU A 99 -14.48 -24.88 -0.71
C GLU A 99 -13.72 -23.79 0.07
N GLN A 100 -12.54 -23.38 -0.42
CA GLN A 100 -11.69 -22.33 0.14
C GLN A 100 -11.91 -21.00 -0.59
#